data_AF-A0A1F9Z788-F1
#
_entry.id   AF-A0A1F9Z788-F1
#
_cell.length_a   1.000
_cell.length_b   1.000
_cell.length_c   1.000
_cell.angle_alpha   90.00
_cell.angle_beta   90.00
_cell.angle_gamma   90.00
#
_symmetry.space_group_name_H-M   'P 1'
#
loop_
_entity.id
_entity.type
_entity.pdbx_description
1 polymer ?
#
loop_
_entity_poly.entity_id
_entity_poly.type
_entity_poly.pdbx_seq_one_letter_code
_entity_poly.pdbx_strand_id
1 'polypeptide(L)'
;MDVLVLAAMVAAYVASIAFPLVVVPWVLDRRGVLPYNSIASRVVAWTSFAALMSAISSLGPMGPAFRNLETWAGLLALIAIAAGIDLWDLRTRRIPRGRHPDA
;
A
#
# COMPACT_ATOMS: atom_id res chain seq x y z
N MET A 1 4.95 10.41 27.01
CA MET A 1 4.46 10.77 25.66
C MET A 1 3.09 11.41 25.85
N ASP A 2 2.87 12.61 25.32
CA ASP A 2 1.59 13.34 25.44
C ASP A 2 0.47 12.61 24.67
N VAL A 3 -0.76 12.67 25.17
CA VAL A 3 -1.97 12.06 24.57
C VAL A 3 -2.20 12.59 23.16
N LEU A 4 -1.95 13.88 22.92
CA LEU A 4 -2.03 14.49 21.59
C LEU A 4 -1.03 13.87 20.61
N VAL A 5 0.19 13.58 21.07
CA VAL A 5 1.24 12.94 20.26
C VAL A 5 0.86 11.50 19.94
N LEU A 6 0.35 10.75 20.93
CA LEU A 6 -0.15 9.39 20.71
C LEU A 6 -1.29 9.36 19.68
N ALA A 7 -2.27 10.25 19.82
CA ALA A 7 -3.40 10.34 18.90
C ALA A 7 -2.95 10.66 17.46
N ALA A 8 -2.00 11.59 17.30
CA ALA A 8 -1.44 11.92 15.99
C ALA A 8 -0.68 10.74 15.36
N MET A 9 0.09 9.98 16.15
CA MET A 9 0.78 8.78 15.66
C MET A 9 -0.19 7.69 15.21
N VAL A 10 -1.24 7.43 15.99
CA VAL A 10 -2.27 6.45 15.61
C VAL A 10 -3.01 6.89 14.35
N ALA A 11 -3.40 8.17 14.25
CA ALA A 11 -4.03 8.71 13.06
C ALA A 11 -3.13 8.60 11.82
N ALA A 12 -1.83 8.88 11.95
CA ALA A 12 -0.87 8.72 10.88
C ALA A 12 -0.74 7.26 10.43
N TYR A 13 -0.74 6.30 11.37
CA TYR A 13 -0.72 4.86 11.06
C TYR A 13 -1.98 4.39 10.35
N VAL A 14 -3.16 4.85 10.77
CA VAL A 14 -4.41 4.50 10.09
C VAL A 14 -4.42 5.12 8.69
N ALA A 15 -4.00 6.38 8.56
CA ALA A 15 -3.92 7.06 7.28
C ALA A 15 -2.92 6.38 6.33
N SER A 16 -1.79 5.88 6.83
CA SER A 16 -0.80 5.19 6.00
C SER A 16 -1.30 3.88 5.44
N ILE A 17 -2.28 3.23 6.07
CA ILE A 17 -2.94 2.03 5.55
C ILE A 17 -4.10 2.41 4.62
N ALA A 18 -5.00 3.30 5.08
CA ALA A 18 -6.25 3.60 4.38
C ALA A 18 -6.01 4.38 3.08
N PHE A 19 -5.08 5.33 3.07
CA PHE A 19 -4.79 6.15 1.90
C PHE A 19 -4.34 5.34 0.67
N PRO A 20 -3.31 4.49 0.76
CA PRO A 20 -2.85 3.71 -0.38
C PRO A 20 -3.84 2.60 -0.79
N LEU A 21 -4.55 1.98 0.15
CA LEU A 21 -5.44 0.86 -0.16
C LEU A 21 -6.82 1.29 -0.66
N VAL A 22 -7.29 2.47 -0.22
CA VAL A 22 -8.64 2.95 -0.54
C VAL A 22 -8.58 4.18 -1.43
N VAL A 23 -7.87 5.22 -0.99
CA VAL A 23 -7.91 6.54 -1.64
C VAL A 23 -7.19 6.53 -2.98
N VAL A 24 -5.97 5.98 -3.03
CA VAL A 24 -5.16 5.98 -4.26
C VAL A 24 -5.85 5.22 -5.41
N PRO A 25 -6.26 3.96 -5.25
CA PRO A 25 -7.01 3.23 -6.27
C PRO A 25 -8.30 3.94 -6.68
N TRP A 26 -9.04 4.50 -5.72
CA TRP A 26 -10.28 5.22 -5.99
C TRP A 26 -10.05 6.50 -6.82
N VAL A 27 -8.99 7.26 -6.54
CA VAL A 27 -8.62 8.45 -7.34
C VAL A 27 -8.21 8.02 -8.75
N LEU A 28 -7.40 6.96 -8.88
CA LEU A 28 -6.93 6.47 -10.17
C LEU A 28 -8.08 5.97 -11.05
N ASP A 29 -9.07 5.30 -10.45
CA ASP A 29 -10.27 4.79 -11.12
C ASP A 29 -11.15 5.95 -11.61
N ARG A 30 -11.40 6.95 -10.76
CA ARG A 30 -12.19 8.14 -11.13
C ARG A 30 -11.56 8.98 -12.25
N ARG A 31 -10.23 8.98 -12.35
CA ARG A 31 -9.51 9.70 -13.41
C ARG A 31 -9.34 8.85 -14.69
N GLY A 32 -9.83 7.60 -14.69
CA GLY A 32 -9.65 6.67 -15.80
C GLY A 32 -8.19 6.32 -16.08
N VAL A 33 -7.29 6.57 -15.11
CA VAL A 33 -5.84 6.35 -15.28
C VAL A 33 -5.53 4.88 -15.11
N LEU A 34 -6.01 4.29 -14.01
CA LEU A 34 -5.89 2.88 -13.73
C LEU A 34 -7.15 2.39 -13.02
N PRO A 35 -7.77 1.32 -13.50
CA PRO A 35 -8.96 0.76 -12.86
C PRO A 35 -8.58 0.04 -11.56
N TYR A 36 -9.48 0.09 -10.57
CA TYR A 36 -9.27 -0.44 -9.22
C TYR A 36 -8.85 -1.93 -9.19
N ASN A 37 -9.26 -2.69 -10.21
CA ASN A 37 -8.96 -4.12 -10.33
C ASN A 37 -7.74 -4.44 -11.20
N SER A 38 -6.94 -3.43 -11.59
CA SER A 38 -5.72 -3.66 -12.38
C SER A 38 -4.51 -3.97 -11.50
N ILE A 39 -3.58 -4.75 -12.04
CA ILE A 39 -2.29 -5.03 -11.38
C ILE A 39 -1.54 -3.72 -11.11
N ALA A 40 -1.55 -2.80 -12.09
CA ALA A 40 -0.86 -1.53 -11.97
C ALA A 40 -1.42 -0.67 -10.81
N SER A 41 -2.75 -0.60 -10.64
CA SER A 41 -3.34 0.15 -9.51
C SER A 41 -2.92 -0.39 -8.15
N ARG A 42 -2.80 -1.72 -8.03
CA ARG A 42 -2.38 -2.41 -6.79
C ARG A 42 -0.91 -2.21 -6.51
N VAL A 43 -0.04 -2.24 -7.53
CA VAL A 43 1.38 -1.90 -7.36
C VAL A 43 1.53 -0.46 -6.87
N VAL A 44 0.76 0.49 -7.42
CA VAL A 44 0.77 1.89 -6.95
C VAL A 44 0.24 2.01 -5.52
N ALA A 45 -0.78 1.25 -5.15
CA ALA A 45 -1.27 1.16 -3.76
C ALA A 45 -0.17 0.64 -2.82
N TRP A 46 0.44 -0.52 -3.11
CA TRP A 46 1.47 -1.10 -2.24
C TRP A 46 2.73 -0.23 -2.13
N THR A 47 3.14 0.43 -3.21
CA THR A 47 4.29 1.36 -3.17
C THR A 47 3.98 2.63 -2.38
N SER A 48 2.79 3.20 -2.52
CA SER A 48 2.37 4.35 -1.69
C SER A 48 2.21 3.98 -0.21
N PHE A 49 1.74 2.77 0.09
CA PHE A 49 1.72 2.22 1.44
C PHE A 49 3.12 2.11 2.04
N ALA A 50 4.03 1.48 1.31
CA ALA A 50 5.41 1.34 1.72
C ALA A 50 6.07 2.70 1.98
N ALA A 51 5.87 3.68 1.09
CA ALA A 51 6.41 5.02 1.24
C ALA A 51 5.90 5.73 2.50
N LEU A 52 4.59 5.64 2.79
CA LEU A 52 4.00 6.23 3.99
C LEU A 52 4.48 5.53 5.27
N MET A 53 4.56 4.21 5.25
CA MET A 53 5.10 3.43 6.38
C MET A 53 6.58 3.74 6.65
N SER A 54 7.39 3.90 5.61
CA SER A 54 8.79 4.33 5.73
C SER A 54 8.90 5.76 6.28
N ALA A 55 8.06 6.69 5.80
CA ALA A 55 8.02 8.05 6.30
C ALA A 55 7.64 8.12 7.79
N ILE A 56 6.60 7.39 8.21
CA ILE A 56 6.19 7.34 9.63
C ILE A 56 7.25 6.67 10.50
N SER A 57 7.85 5.59 10.02
CA SER A 57 8.91 4.89 10.75
C SER A 57 10.15 5.77 10.96
N SER A 58 10.40 6.73 10.06
CA SER A 58 11.49 7.70 10.22
C SER A 58 11.25 8.76 11.31
N LEU A 59 10.00 8.94 11.75
CA LEU A 59 9.61 9.91 12.78
C LEU A 59 9.65 9.32 14.20
N GLY A 60 9.71 7.99 14.34
CA GLY A 60 9.69 7.31 15.64
C GLY A 60 11.08 6.79 16.06
N PRO A 61 11.42 6.80 17.37
CA PRO A 61 12.66 6.21 17.88
C PRO A 61 12.69 4.67 17.84
N MET A 62 11.53 4.03 17.59
CA MET A 62 11.37 2.56 17.50
C MET A 62 10.87 2.07 16.14
N GLY A 63 10.74 2.95 15.13
CA GLY A 63 10.46 2.50 13.78
C GLY A 63 11.62 1.63 13.28
N PRO A 64 11.39 0.61 12.44
CA PRO A 64 12.48 -0.07 11.75
C PRO A 64 13.29 1.01 11.05
N ALA A 65 14.50 1.25 11.56
CA ALA A 65 15.38 2.23 11.00
C ALA A 65 15.72 1.69 9.60
N PHE A 66 15.04 2.21 8.57
CA PHE A 66 15.30 1.93 7.15
C PHE A 66 16.67 2.47 6.71
N ARG A 67 17.68 2.25 7.55
CA ARG A 67 19.06 2.70 7.46
C ARG A 67 19.94 1.58 6.89
N ASN A 68 19.49 0.33 6.99
CA ASN A 68 20.24 -0.85 6.57
C ASN A 68 19.58 -1.50 5.35
N LEU A 69 20.40 -2.03 4.43
CA LEU A 69 19.94 -2.69 3.21
C LEU A 69 18.97 -3.86 3.50
N GLU A 70 19.19 -4.57 4.60
CA GLU A 70 18.36 -5.70 5.04
C GLU A 70 16.91 -5.29 5.32
N THR A 71 16.70 -4.13 5.95
CA THR A 71 15.34 -3.62 6.23
C THR A 71 14.61 -3.21 4.95
N TRP A 72 15.33 -2.66 3.97
CA TRP A 72 14.81 -2.37 2.64
C TRP A 72 14.49 -3.65 1.87
N ALA A 73 15.37 -4.63 1.90
CA ALA A 73 15.15 -5.93 1.26
C ALA A 73 13.93 -6.65 1.85
N GLY A 74 13.77 -6.61 3.18
CA GLY A 74 12.59 -7.16 3.86
C GLY A 74 11.29 -6.47 3.45
N LEU A 75 11.29 -5.13 3.36
CA LEU A 75 10.13 -4.37 2.90
C LEU A 75 9.79 -4.70 1.44
N LEU A 76 10.78 -4.73 0.55
CA LEU A 76 10.59 -5.07 -0.86
C LEU A 76 10.08 -6.51 -1.02
N ALA A 77 10.58 -7.45 -0.22
CA ALA A 77 10.09 -8.82 -0.20
C ALA A 77 8.62 -8.88 0.26
N LEU A 78 8.25 -8.13 1.29
CA LEU A 78 6.87 -8.05 1.76
C LEU A 78 5.93 -7.48 0.69
N ILE A 79 6.35 -6.40 0.01
CA ILE A 79 5.61 -5.81 -1.12
C ILE A 79 5.46 -6.83 -2.25
N ALA A 80 6.53 -7.54 -2.59
CA ALA A 80 6.50 -8.55 -3.65
C ALA A 80 5.56 -9.72 -3.31
N ILE A 81 5.55 -10.18 -2.06
CA ILE A 81 4.62 -11.22 -1.58
C ILE A 81 3.18 -10.69 -1.67
N ALA A 82 2.92 -9.48 -1.17
CA ALA A 82 1.58 -8.89 -1.20
C ALA A 82 1.05 -8.70 -2.62
N ALA A 83 1.89 -8.17 -3.52
CA ALA A 83 1.58 -8.08 -4.95
C ALA A 83 1.36 -9.47 -5.59
N GLY A 84 2.12 -10.48 -5.18
CA GLY A 84 1.96 -11.87 -5.64
C GLY A 84 0.64 -12.51 -5.20
N ILE A 85 0.24 -12.29 -3.94
CA ILE A 85 -1.07 -12.72 -3.42
C ILE A 85 -2.19 -12.02 -4.18
N ASP A 86 -2.06 -10.71 -4.40
CA ASP A 86 -3.01 -9.91 -5.17
C ASP A 86 -3.13 -10.40 -6.62
N LEU A 87 -2.02 -10.79 -7.25
CA LEU A 87 -2.02 -11.37 -8.59
C LEU A 87 -2.72 -12.73 -8.62
N TRP A 88 -2.47 -13.57 -7.61
CA TRP A 88 -3.14 -14.86 -7.48
C TRP A 88 -4.65 -14.69 -7.24
N ASP A 89 -5.04 -13.74 -6.39
CA ASP A 89 -6.42 -13.35 -6.12
C ASP A 89 -7.12 -12.85 -7.39
N LEU A 90 -6.48 -11.97 -8.17
CA LEU A 90 -7.03 -11.50 -9.45
C LEU A 90 -7.20 -12.64 -10.48
N ARG A 91 -6.27 -13.60 -10.51
CA ARG A 91 -6.34 -14.77 -11.41
C ARG A 91 -7.41 -15.78 -10.99
N THR A 92 -7.66 -15.92 -9.70
CA THR A 92 -8.59 -16.94 -9.17
C THR A 92 -10.00 -16.41 -8.98
N ARG A 93 -10.20 -15.09 -8.90
CA ARG A 93 -11.53 -14.49 -8.90
C ARG A 93 -12.23 -14.76 -10.23
N ARG A 94 -13.41 -15.37 -10.15
CA ARG A 94 -14.38 -15.41 -11.25
C ARG A 94 -15.01 -14.01 -11.41
N ILE A 95 -14.23 -13.06 -11.90
CA ILE A 95 -14.76 -11.75 -12.29
C ILE A 95 -15.62 -11.98 -13.54
N PRO A 96 -16.86 -11.47 -13.60
CA PRO A 96 -17.68 -11.59 -14.80
C PRO A 96 -16.92 -11.04 -16.02
N ARG A 97 -16.84 -11.83 -17.10
CA ARG A 97 -16.20 -11.44 -18.37
C ARG A 97 -16.73 -10.07 -18.80
N GLY A 98 -15.84 -9.09 -18.97
CA GLY A 98 -16.17 -7.70 -19.31
C GLY A 98 -15.79 -6.64 -18.27
N ARG A 99 -15.37 -7.03 -17.05
CA ARG A 99 -14.80 -6.13 -16.03
C ARG A 99 -13.31 -6.36 -15.76
N HIS A 100 -12.63 -7.14 -16.59
CA HIS A 100 -11.18 -7.28 -16.53
C HIS A 100 -10.55 -6.10 -17.26
N PRO A 101 -9.85 -5.21 -16.55
CA PRO A 101 -9.25 -4.05 -17.19
C PRO A 101 -7.92 -4.36 -17.91
N ASP A 102 -7.35 -5.52 -17.65
CA ASP A 102 -6.03 -5.92 -18.13
C ASP A 102 -6.12 -7.09 -19.15
N ALA A 103 -7.29 -7.29 -19.77
CA ALA A 103 -7.56 -8.35 -20.76
C ALA A 103 -7.54 -7.82 -22.19
#